data_AF-A0A382RA24-F1
#
_entry.id   AF-A0A382RA24-F1
#
_cell.length_a   1.000
_cell.length_b   1.000
_cell.length_c   1.000
_cell.angle_alpha   90.00
_cell.angle_beta   90.00
_cell.angle_gamma   90.00
#
_symmetry.space_group_name_H-M   'P 1'
#
loop_
_entity.id
_entity.type
_entity.pdbx_description
1 polymer ?
#
loop_
_entity_poly.entity_id
_entity_poly.type
_entity_poly.pdbx_seq_one_letter_code
_entity_poly.pdbx_strand_id
1 'polypeptide(L)'
;MTINWELFAWATGLGFLWCQVVTHYAVSVGLHRYFAHNQFKTSVAHEWGFIILIMIACVRTPIGWVASHRMHHYDTEGPLDPHNYKELGYWKVALTTWDLPSVPIKFARDLYDNPRLVFGHKYWKQFLITYWIICFLISPYFWWGAAFMPFLFAKVGFGMLNIFGHWDGPTDGVWMNWILGGDGYHKQHHERPSRLVLGKYDLGGYLADRFWRTDKKK
;
A
#
# COMPACT_ATOMS: atom_id res chain seq x y z
N MET A 1 28.49 -17.78 9.35
CA MET A 1 28.66 -17.23 8.00
C MET A 1 28.98 -15.75 8.14
N THR A 2 30.15 -15.30 7.70
CA THR A 2 30.51 -13.88 7.74
C THR A 2 29.69 -13.13 6.68
N ILE A 3 29.20 -11.94 7.02
CA ILE A 3 28.45 -11.09 6.09
C ILE A 3 29.42 -10.56 5.03
N ASN A 4 29.08 -10.74 3.75
CA ASN A 4 29.70 -10.04 2.64
C ASN A 4 29.01 -8.68 2.50
N TRP A 5 29.72 -7.64 2.92
CA TRP A 5 29.19 -6.28 2.95
C TRP A 5 28.92 -5.69 1.57
N GLU A 6 29.67 -6.08 0.55
CA GLU A 6 29.47 -5.62 -0.83
C GLU A 6 28.15 -6.19 -1.39
N LEU A 7 27.94 -7.49 -1.26
CA LEU A 7 26.67 -8.12 -1.68
C LEU A 7 25.48 -7.58 -0.89
N PHE A 8 25.66 -7.33 0.41
CA PHE A 8 24.63 -6.72 1.24
C PHE A 8 24.28 -5.30 0.76
N ALA A 9 25.28 -4.49 0.41
CA ALA A 9 25.07 -3.15 -0.12
C ALA A 9 24.32 -3.18 -1.46
N TRP A 10 24.72 -4.05 -2.39
CA TRP A 10 24.02 -4.23 -3.67
C TRP A 10 22.57 -4.71 -3.47
N ALA A 11 22.37 -5.70 -2.61
CA ALA A 11 21.04 -6.20 -2.30
C ALA A 11 20.15 -5.13 -1.66
N THR A 12 20.73 -4.26 -0.82
CA THR A 12 20.00 -3.14 -0.21
C THR A 12 19.63 -2.08 -1.26
N GLY A 13 20.55 -1.72 -2.15
CA GLY A 13 20.29 -0.75 -3.22
C GLY A 13 19.21 -1.23 -4.19
N LEU A 14 19.32 -2.48 -4.66
CA LEU A 14 18.31 -3.09 -5.54
C LEU A 14 16.98 -3.33 -4.81
N GLY A 15 17.03 -3.74 -3.54
CA GLY A 15 15.86 -3.90 -2.69
C GLY A 15 15.13 -2.58 -2.47
N PHE A 16 15.84 -1.46 -2.31
CA PHE A 16 15.22 -0.15 -2.24
C PHE A 16 14.49 0.21 -3.54
N LEU A 17 15.11 0.01 -4.71
CA LEU A 17 14.44 0.21 -6.00
C LEU A 17 13.21 -0.69 -6.16
N TRP A 18 13.29 -1.93 -5.68
CA TRP A 18 12.17 -2.85 -5.67
C TRP A 18 11.03 -2.37 -4.76
N CYS A 19 11.33 -1.85 -3.57
CA CYS A 19 10.34 -1.21 -2.71
C CYS A 19 9.63 -0.05 -3.42
N GLN A 20 10.33 0.75 -4.23
CA GLN A 20 9.71 1.81 -5.01
C GLN A 20 8.66 1.25 -5.98
N VAL A 21 9.00 0.16 -6.70
CA VAL A 21 8.05 -0.52 -7.60
C VAL A 21 6.83 -1.01 -6.82
N VAL A 22 7.02 -1.73 -5.72
CA VAL A 22 5.92 -2.26 -4.90
C VAL A 22 5.02 -1.13 -4.39
N THR A 23 5.60 -0.08 -3.81
CA THR A 23 4.80 1.03 -3.24
C THR A 23 4.08 1.82 -4.33
N HIS A 24 4.74 2.20 -5.41
CA HIS A 24 4.13 3.05 -6.43
C HIS A 24 3.09 2.28 -7.25
N TYR A 25 3.46 1.12 -7.78
CA TYR A 25 2.60 0.36 -8.67
C TYR A 25 1.52 -0.42 -7.90
N ALA A 26 1.89 -1.15 -6.85
CA ALA A 26 0.95 -2.04 -6.19
C ALA A 26 0.14 -1.34 -5.10
N VAL A 27 0.78 -0.55 -4.24
CA VAL A 27 0.08 0.11 -3.12
C VAL A 27 -0.64 1.37 -3.60
N SER A 28 0.10 2.33 -4.12
CA SER A 28 -0.42 3.65 -4.47
C SER A 28 -1.35 3.61 -5.69
N VAL A 29 -0.96 2.92 -6.77
CA VAL A 29 -1.81 2.79 -7.96
C VAL A 29 -2.86 1.69 -7.80
N GLY A 30 -2.45 0.49 -7.42
CA GLY A 30 -3.34 -0.68 -7.34
C GLY A 30 -4.29 -0.66 -6.14
N LEU A 31 -3.75 -0.72 -4.93
CA LEU A 31 -4.55 -0.88 -3.72
C LEU A 31 -5.36 0.37 -3.40
N HIS A 32 -4.71 1.53 -3.48
CA HIS A 32 -5.28 2.80 -3.12
C HIS A 32 -6.20 3.35 -4.23
N ARG A 33 -5.65 3.74 -5.38
CA ARG A 33 -6.43 4.39 -6.45
C ARG A 33 -7.41 3.45 -7.16
N TYR A 34 -6.97 2.24 -7.50
CA TYR A 34 -7.79 1.29 -8.25
C TYR A 34 -8.80 0.58 -7.36
N PHE A 35 -8.37 -0.21 -6.37
CA PHE A 35 -9.30 -1.03 -5.58
C PHE A 35 -10.11 -0.22 -4.55
N ALA A 36 -9.50 0.74 -3.86
CA ALA A 36 -10.23 1.50 -2.84
C ALA A 36 -11.13 2.59 -3.43
N HIS A 37 -10.65 3.32 -4.43
CA HIS A 37 -11.33 4.50 -4.98
C HIS A 37 -11.87 4.36 -6.41
N ASN A 38 -11.63 3.21 -7.08
CA ASN A 38 -12.16 2.92 -8.42
C ASN A 38 -11.91 4.06 -9.44
N GLN A 39 -10.72 4.69 -9.37
CA GLN A 39 -10.41 5.89 -10.14
C GLN A 39 -10.15 5.63 -11.64
N PHE A 40 -9.90 4.37 -12.03
CA PHE A 40 -9.65 3.96 -13.41
C PHE A 40 -10.01 2.49 -13.62
N LYS A 41 -9.96 2.02 -14.87
CA LYS A 41 -10.13 0.61 -15.24
C LYS A 41 -8.83 0.05 -15.79
N THR A 42 -8.51 -1.21 -15.47
CA THR A 42 -7.30 -1.88 -15.99
C THR A 42 -7.61 -3.34 -16.35
N SER A 43 -6.61 -4.03 -16.90
CA SER A 43 -6.74 -5.44 -17.28
C SER A 43 -6.57 -6.37 -16.08
N VAL A 44 -7.12 -7.59 -16.20
CA VAL A 44 -6.99 -8.65 -15.19
C VAL A 44 -5.53 -8.97 -14.85
N ALA A 45 -4.61 -8.83 -15.82
CA ALA A 45 -3.19 -9.02 -15.59
C ALA A 45 -2.61 -8.00 -14.58
N HIS A 46 -3.02 -6.74 -14.68
CA HIS A 46 -2.59 -5.71 -13.74
C HIS A 46 -3.19 -5.92 -12.36
N GLU A 47 -4.45 -6.34 -12.27
CA GLU A 47 -5.07 -6.68 -10.99
C GLU A 47 -4.30 -7.79 -10.25
N TRP A 48 -3.92 -8.86 -10.97
CA TRP A 48 -3.07 -9.90 -10.40
C TRP A 48 -1.70 -9.35 -9.97
N GLY A 49 -1.08 -8.53 -10.81
CA GLY A 49 0.19 -7.87 -10.48
C GLY A 49 0.10 -7.05 -9.20
N PHE A 50 -0.93 -6.23 -9.05
CA PHE A 50 -1.18 -5.46 -7.83
C PHE A 50 -1.29 -6.39 -6.62
N ILE A 51 -2.20 -7.38 -6.68
CA ILE A 51 -2.52 -8.27 -5.56
C ILE A 51 -1.29 -9.07 -5.12
N ILE A 52 -0.54 -9.64 -6.05
CA ILE A 52 0.68 -10.42 -5.76
C ILE A 52 1.70 -9.56 -5.02
N LEU A 53 1.97 -8.35 -5.49
CA LEU A 53 2.96 -7.46 -4.88
C LEU A 53 2.52 -6.93 -3.51
N ILE A 54 1.21 -6.67 -3.31
CA ILE A 54 0.67 -6.27 -2.01
C ILE A 54 0.79 -7.41 -0.99
N MET A 55 0.63 -8.67 -1.42
CA MET A 55 0.84 -9.84 -0.54
C MET A 55 2.29 -9.97 -0.08
N ILE A 56 3.27 -9.48 -0.86
CA ILE A 56 4.68 -9.40 -0.43
C ILE A 56 4.86 -8.32 0.65
N ALA A 57 4.25 -7.15 0.45
CA ALA A 57 4.38 -6.00 1.36
C ALA A 57 3.66 -6.22 2.70
N CYS A 58 2.52 -6.94 2.68
CA CYS A 58 1.83 -7.47 3.86
C CYS A 58 1.54 -6.43 4.98
N VAL A 59 0.97 -5.28 4.62
CA VAL A 59 0.44 -4.32 5.61
C VAL A 59 -0.78 -4.92 6.32
N ARG A 60 -1.76 -5.35 5.52
CA ARG A 60 -2.95 -6.16 5.85
C ARG A 60 -3.26 -7.02 4.61
N THR A 61 -4.27 -7.89 4.69
CA THR A 61 -4.77 -8.57 3.49
C THR A 61 -5.30 -7.57 2.46
N PRO A 62 -5.36 -7.87 1.15
CA PRO A 62 -5.85 -6.94 0.15
C PRO A 62 -7.23 -6.36 0.47
N ILE A 63 -8.23 -7.23 0.73
CA ILE A 63 -9.57 -6.79 1.14
C ILE A 63 -9.53 -6.03 2.48
N GLY A 64 -8.75 -6.51 3.44
CA GLY A 64 -8.66 -5.91 4.77
C GLY A 64 -8.09 -4.49 4.74
N TRP A 65 -7.10 -4.23 3.89
CA TRP A 65 -6.54 -2.90 3.70
C TRP A 65 -7.53 -1.96 3.02
N VAL A 66 -8.15 -2.39 1.91
CA VAL A 66 -9.10 -1.54 1.17
C VAL A 66 -10.28 -1.16 2.07
N ALA A 67 -10.81 -2.13 2.79
CA ALA A 67 -11.94 -1.89 3.67
C ALA A 67 -11.56 -1.01 4.88
N SER A 68 -10.36 -1.16 5.45
CA SER A 68 -9.89 -0.23 6.50
C SER A 68 -9.69 1.18 5.96
N HIS A 69 -9.15 1.33 4.74
CA HIS A 69 -8.98 2.64 4.11
C HIS A 69 -10.31 3.34 3.85
N ARG A 70 -11.31 2.60 3.36
CA ARG A 70 -12.68 3.11 3.17
C ARG A 70 -13.33 3.50 4.50
N MET A 71 -13.07 2.74 5.57
CA MET A 71 -13.54 3.07 6.92
C MET A 71 -12.89 4.37 7.44
N HIS A 72 -11.59 4.52 7.21
CA HIS A 72 -10.84 5.73 7.52
C HIS A 72 -11.39 6.98 6.81
N HIS A 73 -11.73 6.88 5.52
CA HIS A 73 -12.40 7.98 4.80
C HIS A 73 -13.82 8.27 5.28
N TYR A 74 -14.52 7.28 5.83
CA TYR A 74 -15.92 7.43 6.25
C TYR A 74 -16.04 8.17 7.58
N ASP A 75 -15.12 7.94 8.51
CA ASP A 75 -15.15 8.53 9.85
C ASP A 75 -13.76 9.08 10.23
N THR A 76 -13.16 9.86 9.32
CA THR A 76 -11.81 10.43 9.46
C THR A 76 -11.67 11.14 10.81
N GLU A 77 -10.70 10.72 11.61
CA GLU A 77 -10.40 11.21 12.96
C GLU A 77 -11.50 10.95 14.00
N GLY A 78 -12.51 10.17 13.63
CA GLY A 78 -13.58 9.71 14.49
C GLY A 78 -13.26 8.40 15.23
N PRO A 79 -14.20 7.90 16.05
CA PRO A 79 -14.03 6.68 16.83
C PRO A 79 -14.02 5.39 15.99
N LEU A 80 -14.54 5.42 14.77
CA LEU A 80 -14.51 4.28 13.84
C LEU A 80 -13.28 4.30 12.93
N ASP A 81 -12.48 5.37 12.92
CA ASP A 81 -11.28 5.43 12.11
C ASP A 81 -10.25 4.38 12.58
N PRO A 82 -9.85 3.43 11.71
CA PRO A 82 -8.89 2.42 12.09
C PRO A 82 -7.46 2.96 12.26
N HIS A 83 -7.21 4.24 11.98
CA HIS A 83 -5.88 4.85 11.95
C HIS A 83 -5.77 6.05 12.90
N ASN A 84 -6.82 6.38 13.65
CA ASN A 84 -6.82 7.50 14.57
C ASN A 84 -5.83 7.29 15.72
N TYR A 85 -4.64 7.86 15.56
CA TYR A 85 -3.54 7.72 16.50
C TYR A 85 -3.79 8.43 17.84
N LYS A 86 -4.74 9.37 17.90
CA LYS A 86 -5.15 10.04 19.14
C LYS A 86 -5.86 9.06 20.08
N GLU A 87 -6.64 8.14 19.51
CA GLU A 87 -7.33 7.07 20.25
C GLU A 87 -6.48 5.80 20.42
N LEU A 88 -5.82 5.37 19.34
CA LEU A 88 -5.07 4.10 19.33
C LEU A 88 -3.68 4.21 19.98
N GLY A 89 -3.14 5.42 20.05
CA GLY A 89 -1.80 5.74 20.52
C GLY A 89 -0.78 5.86 19.39
N TYR A 90 -0.01 6.94 19.43
CA TYR A 90 0.99 7.34 18.44
C TYR A 90 1.89 6.18 17.95
N TRP A 91 2.56 5.50 18.87
CA TRP A 91 3.54 4.47 18.51
C TRP A 91 2.90 3.23 17.88
N LYS A 92 1.66 2.89 18.25
CA LYS A 92 0.97 1.77 17.64
C LYS A 92 0.70 2.05 16.17
N VAL A 93 0.23 3.26 15.87
CA VAL A 93 -0.05 3.70 14.50
C VAL A 93 1.25 3.89 13.69
N ALA A 94 2.26 4.55 14.27
CA ALA A 94 3.55 4.76 13.62
C ALA A 94 4.26 3.45 13.22
N LEU A 95 4.10 2.38 14.02
CA LEU A 95 4.75 1.08 13.78
C LEU A 95 3.82 0.03 13.14
N THR A 96 2.57 0.39 12.84
CA THR A 96 1.57 -0.54 12.26
C THR A 96 1.36 -1.81 13.09
N THR A 97 1.23 -1.65 14.41
CA THR A 97 1.08 -2.75 15.38
C THR A 97 -0.28 -2.81 16.07
N TRP A 98 -1.25 -2.00 15.63
CA TRP A 98 -2.61 -2.05 16.17
C TRP A 98 -3.47 -3.10 15.46
N ASP A 99 -4.39 -3.70 16.21
CA ASP A 99 -5.39 -4.60 15.68
C ASP A 99 -6.64 -3.84 15.24
N LEU A 100 -7.30 -4.39 14.22
CA LEU A 100 -8.61 -3.93 13.77
C LEU A 100 -9.61 -5.07 14.01
N PRO A 101 -10.33 -5.08 15.14
CA PRO A 101 -11.06 -6.26 15.60
C PRO A 101 -12.22 -6.64 14.68
N SER A 102 -12.86 -5.65 14.03
CA SER A 102 -13.89 -5.92 13.04
C SER A 102 -13.89 -4.86 11.95
N VAL A 103 -14.22 -5.28 10.74
CA VAL A 103 -14.46 -4.39 9.59
C VAL A 103 -15.92 -4.55 9.19
N PRO A 104 -16.75 -3.50 9.28
CA PRO A 104 -18.13 -3.57 8.85
C PRO A 104 -18.26 -4.00 7.38
N ILE A 105 -19.16 -4.94 7.09
CA ILE A 105 -19.31 -5.52 5.75
C ILE A 105 -19.59 -4.47 4.66
N LYS A 106 -20.22 -3.34 5.03
CA LYS A 106 -20.51 -2.23 4.11
C LYS A 106 -19.26 -1.69 3.40
N PHE A 107 -18.07 -1.80 4.00
CA PHE A 107 -16.82 -1.31 3.41
C PHE A 107 -16.11 -2.34 2.51
N ALA A 108 -16.53 -3.61 2.58
CA ALA A 108 -15.85 -4.71 1.92
C ALA A 108 -16.73 -5.50 0.94
N ARG A 109 -18.06 -5.32 0.98
CA ARG A 109 -19.03 -6.18 0.28
C ARG A 109 -18.70 -6.37 -1.21
N ASP A 110 -18.47 -5.28 -1.93
CA ASP A 110 -18.13 -5.27 -3.37
C ASP A 110 -16.78 -5.93 -3.67
N LEU A 111 -15.85 -5.94 -2.71
CA LEU A 111 -14.52 -6.50 -2.91
C LEU A 111 -14.57 -8.03 -3.03
N TYR A 112 -15.59 -8.67 -2.46
CA TYR A 112 -15.78 -10.12 -2.57
C TYR A 112 -16.30 -10.57 -3.93
N ASP A 113 -16.82 -9.65 -4.75
CA ASP A 113 -17.25 -9.95 -6.13
C ASP A 113 -16.03 -10.17 -7.06
N ASN A 114 -14.84 -9.71 -6.64
CA ASN A 114 -13.60 -9.95 -7.38
C ASN A 114 -12.88 -11.21 -6.84
N PRO A 115 -12.88 -12.34 -7.57
CA PRO A 115 -12.28 -13.60 -7.10
C PRO A 115 -10.77 -13.50 -6.84
N ARG A 116 -10.09 -12.53 -7.47
CA ARG A 116 -8.64 -12.31 -7.30
C ARG A 116 -8.35 -11.67 -5.95
N LEU A 117 -9.16 -10.70 -5.53
CA LEU A 117 -9.09 -10.12 -4.19
C LEU A 117 -9.41 -11.18 -3.13
N VAL A 118 -10.42 -12.01 -3.38
CA VAL A 118 -10.76 -13.14 -2.48
C VAL A 118 -9.60 -14.12 -2.38
N PHE A 119 -8.95 -14.47 -3.50
CA PHE A 119 -7.74 -15.30 -3.49
C PHE A 119 -6.65 -14.66 -2.62
N GLY A 120 -6.33 -13.38 -2.86
CA GLY A 120 -5.33 -12.66 -2.08
C GLY A 120 -5.69 -12.58 -0.60
N HIS A 121 -6.96 -12.39 -0.26
CA HIS A 121 -7.42 -12.36 1.12
C HIS A 121 -7.33 -13.73 1.82
N LYS A 122 -7.61 -14.82 1.10
CA LYS A 122 -7.63 -16.18 1.66
C LYS A 122 -6.23 -16.79 1.79
N TYR A 123 -5.35 -16.54 0.82
CA TYR A 123 -4.08 -17.27 0.67
C TYR A 123 -2.83 -16.42 0.94
N TRP A 124 -2.97 -15.16 1.40
CA TRP A 124 -1.81 -14.27 1.61
C TRP A 124 -0.73 -14.87 2.52
N LYS A 125 -1.09 -15.57 3.59
CA LYS A 125 -0.09 -16.14 4.53
C LYS A 125 0.75 -17.20 3.85
N GLN A 126 0.09 -18.12 3.16
CA GLN A 126 0.74 -19.21 2.42
C GLN A 126 1.62 -18.63 1.31
N PHE A 127 1.13 -17.64 0.57
CA PHE A 127 1.90 -16.94 -0.44
C PHE A 127 3.14 -16.26 0.15
N LEU A 128 2.98 -15.48 1.23
CA LEU A 128 4.08 -14.75 1.88
C LEU A 128 5.17 -15.69 2.38
N ILE A 129 4.79 -16.75 3.12
CA ILE A 129 5.74 -17.73 3.65
C ILE A 129 6.48 -18.44 2.52
N THR A 130 5.76 -18.86 1.47
CA THR A 130 6.36 -19.52 0.31
C THR A 130 7.32 -18.58 -0.42
N TYR A 131 6.93 -17.33 -0.64
CA TYR A 131 7.77 -16.31 -1.27
C TYR A 131 9.04 -16.05 -0.46
N TRP A 132 8.93 -15.94 0.88
CA TRP A 132 10.08 -15.75 1.76
C TRP A 132 11.03 -16.94 1.73
N ILE A 133 10.52 -18.17 1.79
CA ILE A 133 11.36 -19.37 1.71
C ILE A 133 12.09 -19.42 0.37
N ILE A 134 11.39 -19.22 -0.75
CA ILE A 134 12.00 -19.21 -2.09
C ILE A 134 13.10 -18.15 -2.17
N CYS A 135 12.84 -16.93 -1.70
CA CYS A 135 13.85 -15.87 -1.73
C CYS A 135 15.08 -16.22 -0.87
N PHE A 136 14.88 -16.85 0.29
CA PHE A 136 15.97 -17.25 1.17
C PHE A 136 16.81 -18.39 0.57
N LEU A 137 16.17 -19.35 -0.12
CA LEU A 137 16.84 -20.43 -0.83
C LEU A 137 17.72 -19.92 -1.99
N ILE A 138 17.37 -18.77 -2.61
CA ILE A 138 18.23 -18.12 -3.61
C ILE A 138 19.46 -17.53 -2.92
N SER A 139 19.27 -16.67 -1.93
CA SER A 139 20.32 -16.27 -0.97
C SER A 139 19.73 -15.42 0.16
N PRO A 140 20.40 -15.33 1.32
CA PRO A 140 20.02 -14.39 2.38
C PRO A 140 20.01 -12.92 1.91
N TYR A 141 20.88 -12.54 0.97
CA TYR A 141 20.91 -11.19 0.39
C TYR A 141 19.70 -10.92 -0.53
N PHE A 142 19.32 -11.91 -1.34
CA PHE A 142 18.13 -11.80 -2.18
C PHE A 142 16.86 -11.73 -1.32
N TRP A 143 16.76 -12.56 -0.28
CA TRP A 143 15.67 -12.45 0.70
C TRP A 143 15.60 -11.09 1.38
N TRP A 144 16.75 -10.54 1.79
CA TRP A 144 16.82 -9.20 2.36
C TRP A 144 16.18 -8.16 1.45
N GLY A 145 16.63 -8.07 0.19
CA GLY A 145 16.16 -7.06 -0.75
C GLY A 145 14.76 -7.31 -1.32
N ALA A 146 14.46 -8.55 -1.71
CA ALA A 146 13.23 -8.89 -2.44
C ALA A 146 12.03 -9.20 -1.54
N ALA A 147 12.25 -9.61 -0.28
CA ALA A 147 11.19 -10.05 0.64
C ALA A 147 11.12 -9.20 1.92
N PHE A 148 12.21 -9.11 2.67
CA PHE A 148 12.19 -8.42 3.96
C PHE A 148 12.05 -6.90 3.82
N MET A 149 12.80 -6.30 2.90
CA MET A 149 12.74 -4.85 2.66
C MET A 149 11.34 -4.36 2.29
N PRO A 150 10.60 -4.94 1.32
CA PRO A 150 9.23 -4.51 1.02
C PRO A 150 8.28 -4.59 2.20
N PHE A 151 8.39 -5.64 3.02
CA PHE A 151 7.60 -5.78 4.25
C PHE A 151 7.89 -4.64 5.23
N LEU A 152 9.17 -4.38 5.52
CA LEU A 152 9.58 -3.31 6.43
C LEU A 152 9.18 -1.93 5.88
N PHE A 153 9.42 -1.69 4.60
CA PHE A 153 9.15 -0.43 3.93
C PHE A 153 7.66 -0.10 3.94
N ALA A 154 6.80 -1.10 3.75
CA ALA A 154 5.36 -0.91 3.82
C ALA A 154 4.86 -0.59 5.24
N LYS A 155 5.43 -1.24 6.27
CA LYS A 155 5.10 -0.95 7.68
C LYS A 155 5.49 0.47 8.09
N VAL A 156 6.68 0.90 7.70
CA VAL A 156 7.18 2.26 7.99
C VAL A 156 6.41 3.29 7.16
N GLY A 157 6.25 3.07 5.85
CA GLY A 157 5.56 4.00 4.95
C GLY A 157 4.10 4.22 5.33
N PHE A 158 3.38 3.16 5.68
CA PHE A 158 1.98 3.26 6.10
C PHE A 158 1.83 3.99 7.44
N GLY A 159 2.68 3.67 8.42
CA GLY A 159 2.70 4.39 9.70
C GLY A 159 3.07 5.86 9.54
N MET A 160 4.05 6.16 8.68
CA MET A 160 4.46 7.52 8.34
C MET A 160 3.29 8.32 7.74
N LEU A 161 2.55 7.77 6.78
CA LEU A 161 1.40 8.45 6.18
C LEU A 161 0.26 8.68 7.18
N ASN A 162 -0.08 7.68 8.00
CA ASN A 162 -1.16 7.80 8.98
C ASN A 162 -0.83 8.75 10.13
N ILE A 163 0.45 9.01 10.39
CA ILE A 163 0.88 9.99 11.39
C ILE A 163 1.04 11.37 10.76
N PHE A 164 1.94 11.53 9.79
CA PHE A 164 2.26 12.85 9.25
C PHE A 164 1.19 13.38 8.29
N GLY A 165 0.44 12.48 7.66
CA GLY A 165 -0.73 12.83 6.85
C GLY A 165 -1.94 13.22 7.69
N HIS A 166 -1.95 12.98 9.01
CA HIS A 166 -3.10 13.27 9.90
C HIS A 166 -2.74 14.04 11.18
N TRP A 167 -1.53 14.63 11.25
CA TRP A 167 -0.99 15.23 12.48
C TRP A 167 -1.92 16.29 13.11
N ASP A 168 -2.69 17.01 12.29
CA ASP A 168 -3.78 17.87 12.76
C ASP A 168 -4.94 17.86 11.75
N GLY A 169 -5.40 16.64 11.44
CA GLY A 169 -6.30 16.39 10.33
C GLY A 169 -5.56 16.11 9.02
N PRO A 170 -6.27 15.82 7.92
CA PRO A 170 -5.66 15.48 6.64
C PRO A 170 -4.72 16.59 6.17
N THR A 171 -3.45 16.25 6.01
CA THR A 171 -2.34 17.18 5.76
C THR A 171 -1.48 16.68 4.61
N ASP A 172 -1.20 17.56 3.64
CA ASP A 172 -0.25 17.25 2.57
C ASP A 172 1.19 17.25 3.10
N GLY A 173 1.88 16.12 2.95
CA GLY A 173 3.32 16.02 3.10
C GLY A 173 3.93 15.60 1.77
N VAL A 174 4.07 16.55 0.84
CA VAL A 174 4.63 16.31 -0.50
C VAL A 174 6.01 15.66 -0.47
N TRP A 175 6.79 15.97 0.58
CA TRP A 175 8.08 15.35 0.84
C TRP A 175 8.00 13.83 1.05
N MET A 176 6.83 13.24 1.31
CA MET A 176 6.70 11.78 1.47
C MET A 176 6.64 11.05 0.12
N ASN A 177 6.47 11.76 -1.00
CA ASN A 177 6.23 11.14 -2.31
C ASN A 177 7.44 10.41 -2.89
N TRP A 178 8.66 10.61 -2.38
CA TRP A 178 9.82 9.77 -2.75
C TRP A 178 9.71 8.33 -2.21
N ILE A 179 8.78 8.07 -1.30
CA ILE A 179 8.43 6.72 -0.79
C ILE A 179 7.03 6.34 -1.25
N LEU A 180 6.05 7.23 -1.05
CA LEU A 180 4.62 6.91 -1.11
C LEU A 180 3.99 7.03 -2.50
N GLY A 181 4.76 7.36 -3.53
CA GLY A 181 4.29 7.34 -4.92
C GLY A 181 3.12 8.26 -5.24
N GLY A 182 2.97 9.36 -4.48
CA GLY A 182 1.93 10.36 -4.69
C GLY A 182 0.94 10.48 -3.55
N ASP A 183 0.85 9.48 -2.67
CA ASP A 183 -0.09 9.49 -1.54
C ASP A 183 0.29 10.52 -0.45
N GLY A 184 1.44 11.19 -0.57
CA GLY A 184 1.80 12.33 0.27
C GLY A 184 0.95 13.59 0.01
N TYR A 185 0.21 13.67 -1.09
CA TYR A 185 -0.85 14.66 -1.30
C TYR A 185 -2.14 14.26 -0.56
N HIS A 186 -2.00 14.00 0.74
CA HIS A 186 -3.02 13.33 1.54
C HIS A 186 -4.24 14.19 1.84
N LYS A 187 -4.06 15.49 2.04
CA LYS A 187 -5.19 16.42 2.19
C LYS A 187 -6.00 16.49 0.89
N GLN A 188 -5.32 16.65 -0.24
CA GLN A 188 -5.98 16.67 -1.56
C GLN A 188 -6.75 15.39 -1.83
N HIS A 189 -6.17 14.25 -1.42
CA HIS A 189 -6.79 12.95 -1.52
C HIS A 189 -8.07 12.85 -0.69
N HIS A 190 -8.04 13.29 0.57
CA HIS A 190 -9.24 13.33 1.43
C HIS A 190 -10.33 14.26 0.90
N GLU A 191 -9.96 15.44 0.39
CA GLU A 191 -10.92 16.39 -0.19
C GLU A 191 -11.52 15.91 -1.52
N ARG A 192 -10.75 15.15 -2.30
CA ARG A 192 -11.12 14.72 -3.67
C ARG A 192 -10.72 13.26 -3.92
N PRO A 193 -11.33 12.28 -3.24
CA PRO A 193 -10.90 10.88 -3.29
C PRO A 193 -11.08 10.22 -4.67
N SER A 194 -11.90 10.79 -5.56
CA SER A 194 -12.07 10.31 -6.94
C SER A 194 -11.02 10.85 -7.92
N ARG A 195 -10.16 11.78 -7.49
CA ARG A 195 -9.17 12.42 -8.35
C ARG A 195 -7.95 11.51 -8.54
N LEU A 196 -7.67 11.16 -9.80
CA LEU A 196 -6.54 10.26 -10.14
C LEU A 196 -5.16 10.85 -9.86
N VAL A 197 -4.92 12.08 -10.33
CA VAL A 197 -3.65 12.81 -10.16
C VAL A 197 -3.85 13.89 -9.10
N LEU A 198 -3.23 13.70 -7.94
CA LEU A 198 -3.42 14.53 -6.75
C LEU A 198 -2.57 15.81 -6.78
N GLY A 199 -1.39 15.78 -7.42
CA GLY A 199 -0.49 16.93 -7.47
C GLY A 199 0.70 16.78 -8.42
N LYS A 200 1.57 17.81 -8.42
CA LYS A 200 2.71 17.92 -9.36
C LYS A 200 3.69 16.75 -9.26
N TYR A 201 3.94 16.24 -8.06
CA TYR A 201 4.91 15.16 -7.80
C TYR A 201 4.21 13.81 -7.55
N ASP A 202 2.98 13.65 -8.05
CA ASP A 202 2.20 12.41 -7.93
C ASP A 202 2.61 11.41 -9.02
N LEU A 203 3.74 10.73 -8.84
CA LEU A 203 4.25 9.78 -9.83
C LEU A 203 3.26 8.64 -10.08
N GLY A 204 2.63 8.07 -9.04
CA GLY A 204 1.65 6.99 -9.17
C GLY A 204 0.41 7.43 -9.96
N GLY A 205 -0.13 8.60 -9.65
CA GLY A 205 -1.23 9.21 -10.38
C GLY A 205 -0.90 9.43 -11.85
N TYR A 206 0.27 10.01 -12.18
CA TYR A 206 0.68 10.21 -13.57
C TYR A 206 0.93 8.90 -14.33
N LEU A 207 1.50 7.88 -13.66
CA LEU A 207 1.64 6.56 -14.25
C LEU A 207 0.26 5.97 -14.58
N ALA A 208 -0.67 6.07 -13.63
CA ALA A 208 -2.01 5.56 -13.84
C ALA A 208 -2.77 6.31 -14.95
N ASP A 209 -2.61 7.63 -14.98
CA ASP A 209 -3.15 8.51 -16.02
C ASP A 209 -2.65 8.10 -17.41
N ARG A 210 -1.32 7.91 -17.54
CA ARG A 210 -0.68 7.55 -18.80
C ARG A 210 -1.10 6.17 -19.33
N PHE A 211 -1.26 5.18 -18.45
CA PHE A 211 -1.50 3.79 -18.88
C PHE A 211 -2.98 3.38 -18.89
N TRP A 212 -3.83 3.99 -18.06
CA TRP A 212 -5.20 3.50 -17.83
C TRP A 212 -6.28 4.57 -17.83
N ARG A 213 -5.94 5.87 -17.88
CA ARG A 213 -6.97 6.88 -18.07
C ARG A 213 -7.43 6.87 -19.51
N THR A 214 -8.60 6.29 -19.71
CA THR A 214 -9.32 6.34 -20.97
C THR A 214 -9.99 7.71 -21.14
N ASP A 215 -9.21 8.76 -21.38
CA ASP A 215 -9.73 9.92 -22.10
C ASP A 215 -9.72 9.59 -23.61
N LYS A 216 -10.69 8.77 -24.00
CA LYS A 216 -11.42 9.00 -25.25
C LYS A 216 -12.89 9.12 -24.88
N LYS A 217 -13.26 10.29 -24.35
CA LYS A 217 -14.57 10.84 -24.67
C LYS A 217 -14.70 10.78 -26.20
N LYS A 218 -15.52 9.87 -26.71
CA LYS A 218 -16.24 10.12 -27.96
C LYS A 218 -17.38 11.07 -27.63
#